data_AF-A0A8J8EJC3-F1
#
_entry.id   AF-A0A8J8EJC3-F1
#
_cell.length_a   1.000
_cell.length_b   1.000
_cell.length_c   1.000
_cell.angle_alpha   90.00
_cell.angle_beta   90.00
_cell.angle_gamma   90.00
#
_symmetry.space_group_name_H-M   'P 1'
#
loop_
_entity.id
_entity.type
_entity.pdbx_description
1 polymer ?
#
loop_
_entity_poly.entity_id
_entity_poly.type
_entity_poly.pdbx_seq_one_letter_code
_entity_poly.pdbx_strand_id
1 'polypeptide(L)'
;MAGTISKIIHFRDEEEFLDDMTEIMERFSYLASKYGHNPVEGILLWDYIGIQDEEGVKIFRVGEFPYFEGTLKLDLETLRVMERYFDEMESKWDELRVEDIAYFVEMLNEALGREIVYYDAYDLGLDRNTAYVIINIANLHYLESVLDGRDREVFEEAVELLMKYI
;
A
#
# COMPACT_ATOMS: atom_id res chain seq x y z
N MET A 1 1.61 3.16 20.25
CA MET A 1 2.74 2.65 19.42
C MET A 1 3.63 1.67 20.16
N ALA A 2 3.18 1.01 21.24
CA ALA A 2 3.89 -0.15 21.77
C ALA A 2 3.33 -1.39 21.07
N GLY A 3 4.18 -2.18 20.42
CA GLY A 3 3.78 -3.44 19.77
C GLY A 3 3.53 -3.39 18.26
N THR A 4 3.79 -2.27 17.56
CA THR A 4 3.80 -2.26 16.09
C THR A 4 5.19 -2.59 15.59
N ILE A 5 5.29 -3.51 14.63
CA ILE A 5 6.50 -3.79 13.85
C ILE A 5 6.24 -3.43 12.39
N SER A 6 7.30 -3.04 11.68
CA SER A 6 7.28 -2.92 10.24
C SER A 6 8.30 -3.85 9.61
N LYS A 7 7.98 -4.38 8.43
CA LYS A 7 8.84 -5.30 7.70
C LYS A 7 8.74 -5.07 6.20
N ILE A 8 9.89 -5.14 5.53
CA ILE A 8 9.96 -5.24 4.08
C ILE A 8 9.85 -6.72 3.71
N ILE A 9 8.83 -7.04 2.93
CA ILE A 9 8.57 -8.37 2.39
C ILE A 9 9.01 -8.37 0.93
N HIS A 10 9.72 -9.43 0.53
CA HIS A 10 10.05 -9.68 -0.87
C HIS A 10 9.12 -10.76 -1.40
N PHE A 11 8.48 -10.50 -2.53
CA PHE A 11 7.65 -11.49 -3.23
C PHE A 11 8.22 -11.76 -4.63
N ARG A 12 7.82 -12.88 -5.22
CA ARG A 12 8.27 -13.29 -6.57
C ARG A 12 7.20 -13.08 -7.62
N ASP A 13 5.96 -13.35 -7.23
CA ASP A 13 4.76 -13.20 -8.03
C ASP A 13 3.88 -12.18 -7.33
N GLU A 14 3.62 -11.06 -8.01
CA GLU A 14 2.84 -9.96 -7.45
C GLU A 14 1.35 -10.31 -7.38
N GLU A 15 0.83 -11.05 -8.36
CA GLU A 15 -0.58 -11.45 -8.40
C GLU A 15 -0.88 -12.39 -7.22
N GLU A 16 -0.03 -13.40 -7.02
CA GLU A 16 -0.13 -14.30 -5.87
C GLU A 16 0.00 -13.55 -4.53
N PHE A 17 0.93 -12.59 -4.45
CA PHE A 17 1.10 -11.77 -3.25
C PHE A 17 -0.15 -10.95 -2.94
N LEU A 18 -0.74 -10.30 -3.94
CA LEU A 18 -1.91 -9.45 -3.76
C LEU A 18 -3.16 -10.27 -3.39
N ASP A 19 -3.33 -11.45 -3.99
CA ASP A 19 -4.40 -12.37 -3.64
C ASP A 19 -4.29 -12.82 -2.18
N ASP A 20 -3.10 -13.28 -1.77
CA ASP A 20 -2.86 -13.70 -0.39
C ASP A 20 -3.05 -12.54 0.61
N MET A 21 -2.54 -11.34 0.29
CA MET A 21 -2.71 -10.16 1.15
C MET A 21 -4.17 -9.72 1.24
N THR A 22 -4.93 -9.84 0.15
CA THR A 22 -6.38 -9.58 0.16
C THR A 22 -7.08 -10.57 1.08
N GLU A 23 -6.77 -11.86 0.97
CA GLU A 23 -7.33 -12.90 1.84
C GLU A 23 -7.00 -12.68 3.32
N ILE A 24 -5.76 -12.28 3.63
CA ILE A 24 -5.31 -11.93 4.98
C ILE A 24 -6.11 -10.74 5.51
N MET A 25 -6.25 -9.68 4.70
CA MET A 25 -6.97 -8.46 5.07
C MET A 25 -8.46 -8.72 5.29
N GLU A 26 -9.09 -9.53 4.46
CA GLU A 26 -10.50 -9.91 4.62
C GLU A 26 -10.72 -10.67 5.93
N ARG A 27 -9.90 -11.68 6.22
CA ARG A 27 -9.98 -12.45 7.46
C ARG A 27 -9.76 -11.59 8.69
N PHE A 28 -8.73 -10.76 8.71
CA PHE A 28 -8.48 -9.86 9.84
C PHE A 28 -9.53 -8.76 9.97
N SER A 29 -10.11 -8.28 8.87
CA SER A 29 -11.23 -7.33 8.91
C SER A 29 -12.49 -7.98 9.48
N TYR A 30 -12.77 -9.23 9.12
CA TYR A 30 -13.83 -10.02 9.72
C TYR A 30 -13.63 -10.16 11.24
N LEU A 31 -12.44 -10.54 11.69
CA LEU A 31 -12.13 -10.65 13.12
C LEU A 31 -12.20 -9.29 13.82
N ALA A 32 -11.65 -8.23 13.21
CA ALA A 32 -11.70 -6.88 13.75
C ALA A 32 -13.14 -6.36 13.88
N SER A 33 -14.05 -6.72 12.97
CA SER A 33 -15.46 -6.33 13.04
C SER A 33 -16.18 -6.89 14.27
N LYS A 34 -15.72 -8.03 14.80
CA LYS A 34 -16.27 -8.68 16.00
C LYS A 34 -15.53 -8.32 17.28
N TYR A 35 -14.21 -8.26 17.20
CA TYR A 35 -13.34 -8.19 18.37
C TYR A 35 -12.66 -6.82 18.56
N GLY A 36 -12.75 -5.92 17.56
CA GLY A 36 -12.29 -4.54 17.64
C GLY A 36 -10.81 -4.29 17.34
N HIS A 37 -10.04 -5.32 17.00
CA HIS A 37 -8.59 -5.23 16.80
C HIS A 37 -8.18 -5.81 15.44
N ASN A 38 -7.50 -5.00 14.62
CA ASN A 38 -6.91 -5.44 13.35
C ASN A 38 -5.37 -5.53 13.51
N PRO A 39 -4.75 -6.70 13.30
CA PRO A 39 -3.30 -6.84 13.31
C PRO A 39 -2.59 -6.16 12.14
N VAL A 40 -3.22 -5.99 10.98
CA VAL A 40 -2.59 -5.33 9.82
C VAL A 40 -2.99 -3.87 9.80
N GLU A 41 -2.02 -2.98 10.01
CA GLU A 41 -2.22 -1.53 10.07
C GLU A 41 -1.98 -0.84 8.72
N GLY A 42 -1.22 -1.47 7.82
CA GLY A 42 -0.96 -0.90 6.50
C GLY A 42 -0.07 -1.79 5.64
N ILE A 43 -0.27 -1.68 4.32
CA ILE A 43 0.53 -2.32 3.27
C ILE A 43 0.82 -1.25 2.22
N LEU A 44 2.08 -1.11 1.83
CA LEU A 44 2.53 -0.18 0.80
C LEU A 44 3.41 -0.98 -0.18
N LEU A 45 3.04 -1.03 -1.45
CA LEU A 45 3.89 -1.62 -2.48
C LEU A 45 4.91 -0.59 -2.99
N TRP A 46 5.93 -1.10 -3.66
CA TRP A 46 7.00 -0.31 -4.27
C TRP A 46 6.52 0.75 -5.27
N ASP A 47 5.34 0.60 -5.87
CA ASP A 47 4.80 1.50 -6.90
C ASP A 47 3.61 2.36 -6.43
N TYR A 48 3.43 2.49 -5.11
CA TYR A 48 2.39 3.35 -4.54
C TYR A 48 2.83 4.81 -4.53
N ILE A 49 1.97 5.69 -5.04
CA ILE A 49 2.17 7.14 -5.07
C ILE A 49 1.05 7.80 -4.28
N GLY A 50 1.42 8.78 -3.45
CA GLY A 50 0.49 9.64 -2.73
C GLY A 50 0.23 10.94 -3.48
N ILE A 51 -1.01 11.40 -3.52
CA ILE A 51 -1.37 12.76 -3.99
C ILE A 51 -2.13 13.46 -2.88
N GLN A 52 -1.70 14.68 -2.53
CA GLN A 52 -2.45 15.57 -1.66
C GLN A 52 -3.42 16.43 -2.46
N ASP A 53 -4.69 16.41 -2.03
CA ASP A 53 -5.72 17.35 -2.43
C ASP A 53 -6.36 18.05 -1.23
N GLU A 54 -7.48 18.74 -1.43
CA GLU A 54 -8.20 19.45 -0.36
C GLU A 54 -8.74 18.55 0.76
N GLU A 55 -8.88 17.24 0.53
CA GLU A 55 -9.42 16.28 1.50
C GLU A 55 -8.32 15.52 2.26
N GLY A 56 -7.08 15.56 1.79
CA GLY A 56 -5.94 14.88 2.40
C GLY A 56 -5.08 14.18 1.36
N VAL A 57 -4.35 13.16 1.80
CA VAL A 57 -3.50 12.34 0.93
C VAL A 57 -4.28 11.11 0.47
N LYS A 58 -4.33 10.90 -0.84
CA LYS A 58 -4.89 9.72 -1.50
C LYS A 58 -3.75 8.90 -2.09
N ILE A 59 -3.80 7.59 -1.93
CA ILE A 59 -2.74 6.68 -2.36
C ILE A 59 -3.29 5.76 -3.45
N PHE A 60 -2.51 5.54 -4.50
CA PHE A 60 -2.86 4.71 -5.66
C PHE A 60 -1.59 4.11 -6.26
N ARG A 61 -1.74 3.09 -7.10
CA ARG A 61 -0.62 2.47 -7.82
C ARG A 61 -0.31 3.20 -9.12
N VAL A 62 0.93 3.13 -9.58
CA VAL A 62 1.26 3.47 -10.99
C VAL A 62 0.35 2.67 -11.93
N GLY A 63 -0.23 3.35 -12.92
CA GLY A 63 -1.23 2.78 -13.85
C GLY A 63 -2.68 2.85 -13.37
N GLU A 64 -2.93 3.21 -12.11
CA GLU A 64 -4.30 3.38 -11.61
C GLU A 64 -4.81 4.83 -11.70
N PHE A 65 -3.94 5.79 -12.03
CA PHE A 65 -4.26 7.22 -12.05
C PHE A 65 -5.56 7.56 -12.81
N PRO A 66 -5.84 6.99 -14.01
CA PRO A 66 -7.09 7.27 -14.73
C PRO A 66 -8.36 6.92 -13.95
N TYR A 67 -8.31 5.95 -13.03
CA TYR A 67 -9.44 5.56 -12.19
C TYR A 67 -9.63 6.50 -11.00
N PHE A 68 -8.55 7.12 -10.52
CA PHE A 68 -8.54 7.99 -9.35
C PHE A 68 -8.65 9.48 -9.69
N GLU A 69 -8.41 9.88 -10.94
CA GLU A 69 -8.46 11.27 -11.39
C GLU A 69 -9.77 11.97 -10.96
N GLY A 70 -10.92 11.32 -11.18
CA GLY A 70 -12.24 11.84 -10.80
C GLY A 70 -12.51 11.93 -9.30
N THR A 71 -11.65 11.34 -8.47
CA THR A 71 -11.73 11.42 -7.01
C THR A 71 -10.88 12.55 -6.44
N LEU A 72 -9.92 13.08 -7.20
CA LEU A 72 -9.00 14.13 -6.77
C LEU A 72 -9.67 15.50 -6.85
N LYS A 73 -9.68 16.23 -5.74
CA LYS A 73 -10.16 17.62 -5.68
C LYS A 73 -9.08 18.59 -6.12
N LEU A 74 -8.71 18.52 -7.40
CA LEU A 74 -7.70 19.36 -8.02
C LEU A 74 -8.28 20.10 -9.24
N ASP A 75 -7.66 21.21 -9.62
CA ASP A 75 -8.02 21.93 -10.83
C ASP A 75 -7.62 21.15 -12.09
N LEU A 76 -8.33 21.41 -13.19
CA LEU A 76 -8.14 20.68 -14.46
C LEU A 76 -6.73 20.85 -15.04
N GLU A 77 -6.08 21.98 -14.81
CA GLU A 77 -4.72 22.22 -15.30
C GLU A 77 -3.72 21.29 -14.59
N THR A 78 -3.84 21.18 -13.27
CA THR A 78 -3.06 20.26 -12.45
C THR A 78 -3.28 18.81 -12.85
N LEU A 79 -4.54 18.39 -13.00
CA LEU A 79 -4.86 17.02 -13.42
C LEU A 79 -4.23 16.67 -14.78
N ARG A 80 -4.29 17.59 -15.76
CA ARG A 80 -3.66 17.40 -17.07
C ARG A 80 -2.13 17.32 -17.02
N VAL A 81 -1.49 18.07 -16.13
CA VAL A 81 -0.04 17.94 -15.95
C VAL A 81 0.25 16.54 -15.42
N MET A 82 -0.45 16.13 -14.36
CA MET A 82 -0.29 14.83 -13.71
C MET A 82 -0.53 13.65 -14.67
N GLU A 83 -1.64 13.67 -15.42
CA GLU A 83 -2.00 12.65 -16.42
C GLU A 83 -0.82 12.33 -17.35
N ARG A 84 -0.16 13.35 -17.91
CA ARG A 84 0.99 13.13 -18.81
C ARG A 84 2.16 12.40 -18.16
N TYR A 85 2.46 12.70 -16.89
CA TYR A 85 3.56 12.04 -16.17
C TYR A 85 3.18 10.63 -15.75
N PHE A 86 1.94 10.41 -15.32
CA PHE A 86 1.43 9.08 -14.98
C PHE A 86 1.34 8.17 -16.19
N ASP A 87 0.89 8.67 -17.33
CA ASP A 87 0.89 7.93 -18.60
C ASP A 87 2.31 7.54 -19.01
N GLU A 88 3.30 8.43 -18.82
CA GLU A 88 4.69 8.12 -19.12
C GLU A 88 5.24 7.03 -18.18
N MET A 89 4.94 7.11 -16.88
CA MET A 89 5.31 6.06 -15.92
C MET A 89 4.66 4.72 -16.28
N GLU A 90 3.36 4.71 -16.55
CA GLU A 90 2.61 3.51 -16.94
C GLU A 90 3.21 2.87 -18.21
N SER A 91 3.55 3.67 -19.21
CA SER A 91 4.14 3.18 -20.46
C SER A 91 5.47 2.44 -20.30
N LYS A 92 6.15 2.64 -19.16
CA LYS A 92 7.45 2.02 -18.83
C LYS A 92 7.36 1.10 -17.61
N TRP A 93 6.16 0.77 -17.13
CA TRP A 93 5.97 0.11 -15.83
C TRP A 93 6.79 -1.17 -15.67
N ASP A 94 6.94 -1.98 -16.72
CA ASP A 94 7.76 -3.20 -16.72
C ASP A 94 9.25 -2.96 -16.47
N GLU A 95 9.74 -1.77 -16.79
CA GLU A 95 11.16 -1.39 -16.69
C GLU A 95 11.44 -0.49 -15.49
N LEU A 96 10.39 0.08 -14.87
CA LEU A 96 10.52 1.00 -13.74
C LEU A 96 11.21 0.35 -12.53
N ARG A 97 12.12 1.12 -11.95
CA ARG A 97 12.66 0.94 -10.62
C ARG A 97 12.12 2.03 -9.69
N VAL A 98 12.37 1.85 -8.40
CA VAL A 98 11.98 2.84 -7.38
C VAL A 98 12.66 4.20 -7.62
N GLU A 99 13.91 4.22 -8.09
CA GLU A 99 14.61 5.46 -8.45
C GLU A 99 13.93 6.19 -9.60
N ASP A 100 13.42 5.45 -10.58
CA ASP A 100 12.75 6.03 -11.75
C ASP A 100 11.44 6.70 -11.33
N ILE A 101 10.65 6.04 -10.47
CA ILE A 101 9.41 6.62 -9.92
C ILE A 101 9.72 7.87 -9.09
N ALA A 102 10.73 7.81 -8.22
CA ALA A 102 11.16 8.95 -7.42
C ALA A 102 11.53 10.15 -8.31
N TYR A 103 12.28 9.91 -9.38
CA TYR A 103 12.65 10.92 -10.37
C TYR A 103 11.43 11.50 -11.11
N PHE A 104 10.47 10.66 -11.52
CA PHE A 104 9.22 11.14 -12.13
C PHE A 104 8.41 12.01 -11.18
N VAL A 105 8.32 11.65 -9.91
CA VAL A 105 7.60 12.41 -8.89
C VAL A 105 8.28 13.75 -8.62
N GLU A 106 9.61 13.81 -8.58
CA GLU A 106 10.37 15.06 -8.49
C GLU A 106 10.05 15.98 -9.68
N MET A 107 10.20 15.48 -10.91
CA MET A 107 9.89 16.25 -12.13
C MET A 107 8.43 16.71 -12.19
N LEU A 108 7.49 15.89 -11.70
CA LEU A 108 6.08 16.22 -11.66
C LEU A 108 5.82 17.38 -10.68
N ASN A 109 6.35 17.32 -9.46
CA ASN A 109 6.23 18.40 -8.49
C ASN A 109 6.89 19.70 -9.00
N GLU A 110 8.04 19.60 -9.68
CA GLU A 110 8.67 20.75 -10.35
C GLU A 110 7.75 21.35 -11.41
N ALA A 111 7.14 20.52 -12.26
CA ALA A 111 6.22 20.97 -13.31
C ALA A 111 4.94 21.59 -12.75
N LEU A 112 4.47 21.12 -11.60
CA LEU A 112 3.32 21.67 -10.88
C LEU A 112 3.66 22.96 -10.11
N GLY A 113 4.95 23.21 -9.82
CA GLY A 113 5.41 24.32 -8.99
C GLY A 113 5.00 24.20 -7.52
N ARG A 114 4.58 23.01 -7.08
CA ARG A 114 4.17 22.69 -5.71
C ARG A 114 4.39 21.22 -5.41
N GLU A 115 4.72 20.92 -4.16
CA GLU A 115 4.98 19.56 -3.68
C GLU A 115 3.69 18.93 -3.15
N ILE A 116 2.94 18.28 -4.04
CA ILE A 116 1.66 17.61 -3.71
C ILE A 116 1.66 16.13 -4.06
N VAL A 117 2.71 15.63 -4.74
CA VAL A 117 2.87 14.23 -5.09
C VAL A 117 4.00 13.65 -4.24
N TYR A 118 3.73 12.53 -3.56
CA TYR A 118 4.65 11.91 -2.61
C TYR A 118 4.96 10.48 -3.02
N TYR A 119 6.20 10.07 -2.77
CA TYR A 119 6.66 8.72 -3.05
C TYR A 119 7.66 8.25 -2.00
N ASP A 120 7.13 7.52 -1.01
CA ASP A 120 7.91 7.12 0.17
C ASP A 120 8.65 5.78 -0.03
N ALA A 121 8.28 4.98 -1.03
CA ALA A 121 8.86 3.65 -1.22
C ALA A 121 10.39 3.68 -1.41
N TYR A 122 10.92 4.71 -2.09
CA TYR A 122 12.35 4.94 -2.23
C TYR A 122 13.04 5.16 -0.87
N ASP A 123 12.51 6.07 -0.06
CA ASP A 123 13.07 6.40 1.26
C ASP A 123 12.94 5.26 2.27
N LEU A 124 11.92 4.41 2.09
CA LEU A 124 11.71 3.20 2.88
C LEU A 124 12.65 2.06 2.47
N GLY A 125 13.44 2.21 1.41
CA GLY A 125 14.35 1.20 0.90
C GLY A 125 13.63 0.01 0.26
N LEU A 126 12.45 0.25 -0.33
CA LEU A 126 11.77 -0.75 -1.14
C LEU A 126 12.48 -0.91 -2.48
N ASP A 127 12.37 -2.12 -3.02
CA ASP A 127 12.77 -2.47 -4.38
C ASP A 127 11.55 -2.97 -5.17
N ARG A 128 11.71 -3.18 -6.47
CA ARG A 128 10.69 -3.88 -7.26
C ARG A 128 10.35 -5.22 -6.62
N ASN A 129 9.07 -5.59 -6.61
CA ASN A 129 8.54 -6.79 -5.97
C ASN A 129 8.74 -6.82 -4.45
N THR A 130 8.69 -5.65 -3.80
CA THR A 130 8.66 -5.55 -2.35
C THR A 130 7.43 -4.82 -1.85
N ALA A 131 7.03 -5.17 -0.62
CA ALA A 131 5.98 -4.53 0.12
C ALA A 131 6.48 -4.12 1.50
N TYR A 132 6.15 -2.92 1.93
CA TYR A 132 6.26 -2.50 3.32
C TYR A 132 4.97 -2.84 4.05
N VAL A 133 5.05 -3.71 5.06
CA VAL A 133 3.89 -4.13 5.85
C VAL A 133 4.05 -3.70 7.30
N ILE A 134 2.97 -3.13 7.86
CA ILE A 134 2.89 -2.67 9.24
C ILE A 134 1.95 -3.61 10.01
N ILE A 135 2.50 -4.26 11.04
CA ILE A 135 1.79 -5.27 11.84
C ILE A 135 1.77 -4.84 13.30
N ASN A 136 0.58 -4.81 13.89
CA ASN A 136 0.35 -4.62 15.32
C ASN A 136 0.35 -5.97 16.04
N ILE A 137 1.50 -6.33 16.61
CA ILE A 137 1.74 -7.55 17.37
C ILE A 137 0.88 -7.60 18.65
N ALA A 138 0.59 -6.44 19.26
CA ALA A 138 -0.30 -6.40 20.42
C ALA A 138 -1.74 -6.81 20.05
N ASN A 139 -2.25 -6.34 18.91
CA ASN A 139 -3.55 -6.78 18.38
C ASN A 139 -3.54 -8.26 18.00
N LEU A 140 -2.43 -8.75 17.43
CA LEU A 140 -2.27 -10.16 17.08
C LEU A 140 -2.33 -11.07 18.32
N HIS A 141 -1.59 -10.75 19.38
CA HIS A 141 -1.66 -11.48 20.65
C HIS A 141 -3.01 -11.35 21.36
N TYR A 142 -3.64 -10.18 21.27
CA TYR A 142 -4.98 -10.01 21.82
C TYR A 142 -5.96 -10.98 21.17
N LEU A 143 -6.02 -11.01 19.83
CA LEU A 143 -6.87 -11.93 19.09
C LEU A 143 -6.55 -13.39 19.45
N GLU A 144 -5.28 -13.76 19.45
CA GLU A 144 -4.86 -15.11 19.87
C GLU A 144 -5.42 -15.51 21.25
N SER A 145 -5.54 -14.57 22.19
CA SER A 145 -6.01 -14.85 23.55
C SER A 145 -7.53 -14.96 23.73
N VAL A 146 -8.32 -14.43 22.79
CA VAL A 146 -9.79 -14.30 22.93
C VAL A 146 -10.59 -15.13 21.93
N LEU A 147 -9.93 -15.71 20.93
CA LEU A 147 -10.57 -16.45 19.85
C LEU A 147 -10.74 -17.94 20.18
N ASP A 148 -11.93 -18.46 19.86
CA ASP A 148 -12.30 -19.87 20.04
C ASP A 148 -13.05 -20.41 18.81
N GLY A 149 -13.02 -21.73 18.61
CA GLY A 149 -13.79 -22.43 17.56
C GLY A 149 -13.48 -21.93 16.15
N ARG A 150 -14.52 -21.61 15.36
CA ARG A 150 -14.35 -21.20 13.95
C ARG A 150 -13.57 -19.90 13.80
N ASP A 151 -13.71 -18.96 14.72
CA ASP A 151 -12.98 -17.68 14.60
C ASP A 151 -11.48 -17.87 14.91
N ARG A 152 -11.11 -18.92 15.67
CA ARG A 152 -9.72 -19.36 15.85
C ARG A 152 -9.14 -19.93 14.56
N GLU A 153 -9.88 -20.78 13.84
CA GLU A 153 -9.45 -21.34 12.55
C GLU A 153 -9.18 -20.22 11.53
N VAL A 154 -10.08 -19.24 11.43
CA VAL A 154 -9.88 -18.06 10.55
C VAL A 154 -8.61 -17.29 10.89
N PHE A 155 -8.31 -17.12 12.18
CA PHE A 155 -7.09 -16.45 12.61
C PHE A 155 -5.84 -17.26 12.24
N GLU A 156 -5.85 -18.57 12.48
CA GLU A 156 -4.72 -19.45 12.19
C GLU A 156 -4.40 -19.50 10.69
N GLU A 157 -5.42 -19.59 9.82
CA GLU A 157 -5.27 -19.49 8.37
C GLU A 157 -4.65 -18.15 7.94
N ALA A 158 -5.15 -17.03 8.49
CA ALA A 158 -4.62 -15.70 8.16
C ALA A 158 -3.15 -15.55 8.55
N VAL A 159 -2.78 -16.07 9.74
CA VAL A 159 -1.39 -16.07 10.20
C VAL A 159 -0.52 -17.00 9.36
N GLU A 160 -1.02 -18.18 8.97
CA GLU A 160 -0.29 -19.12 8.11
C GLU A 160 0.05 -18.49 6.76
N LEU A 161 -0.92 -17.81 6.12
CA LEU A 161 -0.69 -17.05 4.88
C LEU A 161 0.34 -15.94 5.09
N LEU A 162 0.24 -15.18 6.18
CA LEU A 162 1.21 -14.11 6.47
C LEU A 162 2.63 -14.66 6.70
N MET A 163 2.75 -15.82 7.35
CA MET A 163 4.03 -16.49 7.61
C MET A 163 4.73 -17.00 6.34
N LYS A 164 4.03 -17.15 5.21
CA LYS A 164 4.64 -17.45 3.90
C LYS A 164 5.65 -16.38 3.47
N TYR A 165 5.50 -15.16 3.97
CA TYR A 165 6.21 -13.96 3.52
C TYR A 165 7.18 -13.36 4.56
N ILE A 166 7.13 -13.82 5.81
CA ILE A 166 7.95 -13.33 6.93
C ILE A 166 9.11 -14.30 7.19
#